data_AF-A0A1I7DTI0-F1
#
_entry.id   AF-A0A1I7DTI0-F1
#
_cell.length_a   1.000
_cell.length_b   1.000
_cell.length_c   1.000
_cell.angle_alpha   90.00
_cell.angle_beta   90.00
_cell.angle_gamma   90.00
#
_symmetry.space_group_name_H-M   'P 1'
#
loop_
_entity.id
_entity.type
_entity.pdbx_description
1 polymer ?
#
loop_
_entity_poly.entity_id
_entity_poly.type
_entity_poly.pdbx_seq_one_letter_code
_entity_poly.pdbx_strand_id
1 'polypeptide(L)' 'MAAKSAISHAADIGAALPFPVNAAIQKAGQTCSASSRILVQGRVYDTVHERMAAAYAEWGADLTIAT' A
#
# COMPACT_ATOMS: atom_id res chain seq x y z
N MET A 1 -13.46 -9.31 9.41
CA MET A 1 -12.32 -8.67 10.10
C MET A 1 -11.57 -7.87 9.04
N ALA A 2 -11.63 -6.54 9.09
CA ALA A 2 -11.10 -5.67 8.04
C ALA A 2 -9.56 -5.69 8.07
N ALA A 3 -8.91 -6.06 6.96
CA ALA A 3 -7.44 -6.02 6.91
C ALA A 3 -7.00 -4.55 7.05
N LYS A 4 -6.23 -4.30 8.13
CA LYS A 4 -5.75 -2.99 8.54
C LYS A 4 -4.22 -3.04 8.52
N SER A 5 -3.58 -2.37 7.57
CA SER A 5 -2.13 -2.19 7.60
C SER A 5 -1.77 -0.97 8.46
N ALA A 6 -0.57 -0.94 9.03
CA ALA A 6 -0.09 0.21 9.81
C ALA A 6 1.37 0.54 9.44
N ILE A 7 1.68 1.82 9.25
CA ILE A 7 3.02 2.32 8.94
C ILE A 7 3.42 3.35 10.00
N SER A 8 4.54 3.08 10.67
CA SER A 8 5.11 3.95 11.71
C SER A 8 6.28 4.78 11.16
N HIS A 9 6.71 5.78 11.93
CA HIS A 9 7.85 6.63 11.55
C HIS A 9 9.20 5.89 11.51
N ALA A 10 9.28 4.71 12.12
CA ALA A 10 10.49 3.89 12.16
C ALA A 10 10.52 2.86 11.02
N ALA A 11 9.44 2.76 10.23
CA ALA A 11 9.40 1.85 9.10
C ALA A 11 10.26 2.39 7.95
N ASP A 12 10.99 1.49 7.30
CA ASP A 12 11.48 1.77 5.95
C ASP A 12 10.28 1.83 5.01
N ILE A 13 9.93 3.03 4.56
CA ILE A 13 8.75 3.25 3.72
C ILE A 13 8.91 2.54 2.37
N GLY A 14 10.12 2.49 1.81
CA GLY A 14 10.36 1.80 0.53
C GLY A 14 10.11 0.30 0.64
N ALA A 15 10.59 -0.33 1.72
CA ALA A 15 10.35 -1.75 1.97
C ALA A 15 8.92 -2.05 2.45
N ALA A 16 8.27 -1.10 3.15
CA ALA A 16 6.94 -1.30 3.72
C ALA A 16 5.80 -1.16 2.70
N LEU A 17 5.95 -0.33 1.68
CA LEU A 17 4.89 0.01 0.72
C LEU A 17 4.41 -1.12 -0.21
N PRO A 18 5.26 -2.04 -0.69
CA PRO A 18 4.82 -3.13 -1.55
C PRO A 18 3.73 -3.99 -0.90
N PHE A 19 3.79 -4.22 0.41
CA PHE A 19 2.81 -5.05 1.12
C PHE A 19 1.37 -4.48 1.08
N PRO A 20 1.08 -3.26 1.60
CA PRO A 20 -0.26 -2.71 1.57
C PRO A 20 -0.75 -2.41 0.15
N VAL A 21 0.12 -2.01 -0.78
CA VAL A 21 -0.26 -1.75 -2.18
C VAL A 21 -0.70 -3.04 -2.87
N ASN A 22 0.13 -4.08 -2.82
CA ASN A 22 -0.22 -5.38 -3.42
C ASN A 22 -1.43 -6.00 -2.72
N ALA A 23 -1.51 -5.87 -1.38
CA ALA A 23 -2.66 -6.37 -0.63
C ALA A 23 -3.97 -5.66 -0.98
N ALA A 24 -3.93 -4.39 -1.39
CA ALA A 24 -5.11 -3.64 -1.82
C ALA A 24 -5.59 -4.04 -3.22
N ILE A 25 -4.66 -4.33 -4.14
CA ILE A 25 -4.98 -4.56 -5.56
C ILE A 25 -5.19 -6.05 -5.88
N GLN A 26 -4.52 -6.96 -5.17
CA GLN A 26 -4.56 -8.40 -5.46
C GLN A 26 -5.99 -8.91 -5.66
N LYS A 27 -6.19 -9.71 -6.72
CA LYS A 27 -7.51 -10.23 -7.13
C LYS A 27 -8.57 -9.12 -7.24
N ALA A 28 -8.18 -7.94 -7.73
CA ALA A 28 -9.01 -6.74 -7.80
C ALA A 28 -9.64 -6.33 -6.45
N GLY A 29 -8.94 -6.60 -5.34
CA GLY A 29 -9.44 -6.35 -3.98
C GLY A 29 -10.54 -7.31 -3.52
N GLN A 30 -10.90 -8.33 -4.30
CA GLN A 30 -11.96 -9.29 -3.97
C GLN A 30 -11.47 -10.41 -3.04
N THR A 31 -10.63 -10.06 -2.07
CA THR A 31 -10.14 -10.99 -1.05
C THR A 31 -10.49 -10.43 0.33
N CYS A 32 -10.94 -11.29 1.25
CA CYS A 32 -11.29 -10.88 2.61
C CYS A 32 -10.08 -10.35 3.42
N SER A 33 -8.86 -10.69 3.01
CA SER A 33 -7.60 -10.18 3.55
C SER A 33 -7.08 -8.93 2.83
N ALA A 34 -7.82 -8.39 1.85
CA ALA A 34 -7.39 -7.20 1.13
C ALA A 34 -7.26 -5.99 2.06
N SER A 35 -6.22 -5.18 1.83
CA SER A 35 -5.97 -3.99 2.65
C SER A 35 -7.03 -2.93 2.38
N SER A 36 -8.11 -2.97 3.15
CA SER A 36 -9.24 -2.03 3.02
C SER A 36 -8.95 -0.67 3.65
N ARG A 37 -8.01 -0.61 4.60
CA ARG A 37 -7.64 0.60 5.36
C ARG A 37 -6.19 0.53 5.82
N ILE A 38 -5.50 1.66 5.80
CA ILE A 38 -4.11 1.79 6.26
C ILE A 38 -4.05 2.91 7.31
N LEU A 39 -3.44 2.64 8.46
CA LEU A 39 -3.10 3.67 9.44
C LEU A 39 -1.68 4.13 9.22
N VAL A 40 -1.47 5.44 9.16
CA VAL A 40 -0.15 6.03 8.98
C VAL A 40 0.11 7.02 10.10
N GLN A 41 1.30 6.95 10.69
CA GLN A 41 1.71 7.93 11.68
C GLN A 41 1.94 9.29 11.04
N GLY A 42 1.40 10.36 11.65
CA GLY A 42 1.34 11.69 11.06
C GLY A 42 2.67 12.23 10.54
N ARG A 43 3.81 11.94 11.21
CA ARG A 43 5.15 12.39 10.78
C ARG A 43 5.55 11.88 9.39
N VAL A 44 5.02 10.74 8.94
CA VAL A 44 5.36 10.11 7.65
C VAL A 44 4.17 10.05 6.70
N TYR A 45 3.07 10.73 7.03
CA TYR A 45 1.83 10.66 6.25
C TYR A 45 2.03 11.11 4.80
N ASP A 46 2.58 12.31 4.58
CA ASP A 46 2.72 12.87 3.23
C ASP A 46 3.59 11.98 2.35
N THR A 47 4.73 11.51 2.88
CA THR A 47 5.63 10.61 2.16
C THR A 47 4.98 9.27 1.79
N VAL A 48 4.18 8.69 2.70
CA VAL A 48 3.44 7.45 2.42
C VAL A 48 2.36 7.71 1.39
N HIS A 49 1.61 8.82 1.50
CA HIS A 49 0.57 9.21 0.55
C HIS A 49 1.14 9.31 -0.86
N GLU A 50 2.15 10.16 -1.05
CA GLU A 50 2.75 10.43 -2.37
C GLU A 50 3.26 9.15 -3.04
N ARG A 51 3.98 8.31 -2.29
CA ARG A 51 4.54 7.07 -2.83
C ARG A 51 3.47 6.03 -3.13
N MET A 52 2.41 5.93 -2.32
CA MET A 52 1.28 5.05 -2.64
C MET A 52 0.56 5.51 -3.91
N ALA A 53 0.33 6.82 -4.06
CA ALA A 53 -0.30 7.37 -5.25
C ALA A 53 0.53 7.09 -6.51
N ALA A 54 1.86 7.28 -6.43
CA ALA A 54 2.78 6.94 -7.51
C ALA A 54 2.71 5.46 -7.89
N ALA A 55 2.75 4.56 -6.89
CA ALA A 55 2.68 3.11 -7.14
C ALA A 55 1.36 2.69 -7.82
N TYR A 56 0.22 3.28 -7.43
CA TYR A 56 -1.06 3.02 -8.09
C TYR A 56 -1.11 3.58 -9.52
N ALA A 57 -0.52 4.75 -9.76
CA ALA A 57 -0.44 5.34 -11.09
C ALA A 57 0.44 4.51 -12.03
N GLU A 58 1.57 4.00 -11.53
CA GLU A 58 2.48 3.11 -12.26
C GLU A 58 1.86 1.74 -12.53
N TRP A 59 1.08 1.18 -11.60
CA TRP A 59 0.38 -0.10 -11.80
C TRP A 59 -0.59 -0.07 -12.99
N GLY A 60 -1.14 1.11 -13.32
CA GLY A 60 -1.95 1.32 -14.52
C GLY A 60 -1.13 1.51 -15.81
N ALA A 61 0.18 1.72 -15.71
CA ALA A 61 1.09 2.01 -16.82
C ALA A 61 2.00 0.82 -17.16
N ASP A 62 2.28 -0.07 -16.21
CA ASP A 62 3.12 -1.25 -16.40
C ASP A 62 2.55 -2.46 -15.64
N LEU A 63 2.26 -3.55 -16.37
CA LEU A 63 1.70 -4.80 -15.86
C LEU A 63 2.73 -5.65 -15.07
N THR A 64 3.92 -5.11 -14.80
CA THR A 64 5.07 -5.85 -14.24
C THR A 64 5.15 -5.81 -12.70
N ILE A 65 4.14 -5.27 -12.00
CA ILE A 65 4.03 -5.45 -10.53
C ILE A 65 3.32 -6.80 -10.25
N ALA A 66 3.95 -7.90 -10.63
CA ALA A 66 3.47 -9.23 -10.30
C ALA A 66 4.61 -10.25 -10.23
N THR A 67 5.43 -10.18 -9.18
CA THR A 67 5.79 -11.36 -8.37
C THR A 67 6.20 -10.90 -6.97
#